data_AF-A0A1H0WTU7-F1
#
_entry.id   AF-A0A1H0WTU7-F1
#
_cell.length_a   1.000
_cell.length_b   1.000
_cell.length_c   1.000
_cell.angle_alpha   90.00
_cell.angle_beta   90.00
_cell.angle_gamma   90.00
#
_symmetry.space_group_name_H-M   'P 1'
#
loop_
_entity.id
_entity.type
_entity.pdbx_description
1 polymer ?
#
loop_
_entity_poly.entity_id
_entity_poly.type
_entity_poly.pdbx_seq_one_letter_code
_entity_poly.pdbx_strand_id
1 'polypeptide(L)'
;MAEVERNWFRRVLTAEPLPPIPTGRAHPDGTDGGFELAEDATLHDALRTWHTEVEHSRRNCQRHSLTDLGDLGGQAVNLRWIYVHMIEEYARHNGHADLLRERIDGTTGI
;
A
#
# COMPACT_ATOMS: atom_id res chain seq x y z
N MET A 1 -1.40 0.18 -3.60
CA MET A 1 -0.34 -0.54 -2.87
C MET A 1 0.69 0.37 -2.21
N ALA A 2 1.17 1.47 -2.82
CA ALA A 2 2.20 2.33 -2.19
C ALA A 2 1.88 2.81 -0.77
N GLU A 3 0.67 3.36 -0.53
CA GLU A 3 0.26 3.81 0.81
C GLU A 3 0.13 2.63 1.80
N VAL A 4 -0.29 1.45 1.31
CA VAL A 4 -0.40 0.23 2.12
C VAL A 4 0.99 -0.22 2.59
N GLU A 5 1.99 -0.22 1.71
CA GLU A 5 3.40 -0.48 2.04
C GLU A 5 3.93 0.51 3.07
N ARG A 6 3.73 1.81 2.84
CA ARG A 6 4.13 2.88 3.76
C ARG A 6 3.50 2.69 5.14
N ASN A 7 2.21 2.39 5.18
CA ASN A 7 1.50 2.19 6.43
C ASN A 7 2.09 1.03 7.23
N TRP A 8 2.22 -0.15 6.64
CA TRP A 8 2.62 -1.34 7.38
C TRP A 8 4.09 -1.37 7.77
N PHE A 9 4.99 -1.01 6.85
CA PHE A 9 6.43 -1.18 7.09
C PHE A 9 7.14 0.06 7.59
N ARG A 10 6.51 1.24 7.53
CA ARG A 10 7.10 2.49 8.06
C ARG A 10 6.33 3.01 9.26
N ARG A 11 5.00 3.13 9.16
CA ARG A 11 4.20 3.61 10.31
C ARG A 11 4.00 2.53 11.38
N VAL A 12 3.52 1.36 11.02
CA VAL A 12 3.23 0.30 12.00
C VAL A 12 4.51 -0.35 12.51
N LEU A 13 5.37 -0.87 11.63
CA LEU A 13 6.58 -1.56 12.05
C LEU A 13 7.61 -0.65 12.73
N THR A 14 7.79 0.58 12.23
CA THR A 14 8.90 1.46 12.67
C THR A 14 8.45 2.73 13.38
N ALA A 15 7.14 2.94 13.59
CA ALA A 15 6.58 4.14 14.21
C ALA A 15 7.00 5.46 13.52
N GLU A 16 7.32 5.42 12.22
CA GLU A 16 7.76 6.60 11.47
C GLU A 16 6.54 7.53 11.22
N PRO A 17 6.57 8.80 11.69
CA PRO A 17 5.42 9.70 11.64
C PRO A 17 5.29 10.37 10.26
N LEU A 18 4.95 9.58 9.24
CA LEU A 18 4.81 10.07 7.87
C LEU A 18 3.38 10.54 7.58
N PRO A 19 3.18 11.61 6.79
CA PRO A 19 1.88 11.95 6.23
C PRO A 19 1.47 10.96 5.12
N PRO A 20 0.16 10.87 4.79
CA PRO A 20 -0.30 10.04 3.69
C PRO A 20 0.39 10.44 2.39
N ILE A 21 0.61 9.48 1.49
CA ILE A 21 1.01 9.79 0.12
C ILE A 21 -0.10 10.67 -0.49
N PRO A 22 0.23 11.85 -1.01
CA PRO A 22 -0.76 12.71 -1.65
C PRO A 22 -1.44 11.97 -2.80
N THR A 23 -2.77 11.82 -2.71
CA THR A 23 -3.60 11.23 -3.76
C THR A 23 -4.45 12.33 -4.38
N GLY A 24 -4.01 12.89 -5.51
CA GLY A 24 -4.80 13.85 -6.29
C GLY A 24 -5.37 15.03 -5.49
N ARG A 25 -6.44 15.63 -6.02
CA ARG A 25 -7.14 16.74 -5.35
C ARG A 25 -7.97 16.15 -4.19
N ALA A 26 -7.65 16.52 -2.96
CA ALA A 26 -8.56 16.29 -1.85
C ALA A 26 -9.85 17.08 -2.12
N HIS A 27 -10.99 16.40 -2.28
CA HIS A 27 -12.26 17.07 -2.47
C HIS A 27 -12.62 17.83 -1.17
N PRO A 28 -12.93 19.14 -1.21
CA PRO A 28 -13.20 19.94 -0.01
C PRO A 28 -14.39 19.42 0.83
N ASP A 29 -15.29 18.66 0.22
CA ASP A 29 -16.54 18.17 0.83
C ASP A 29 -16.50 16.70 1.28
N GLY A 30 -15.30 16.09 1.32
CA GLY A 30 -15.09 14.88 2.12
C GLY A 30 -15.91 13.66 1.71
N THR A 31 -15.70 13.17 0.49
CA THR A 31 -15.45 11.74 0.28
C THR A 31 -14.34 11.65 -0.74
N ASP A 32 -13.19 11.15 -0.34
CA ASP A 32 -12.18 10.68 -1.27
C ASP A 32 -12.82 9.54 -2.07
N GLY A 33 -13.39 9.87 -3.22
CA GLY A 33 -14.09 8.93 -4.08
C GLY A 33 -13.20 7.81 -4.63
N GLY A 34 -12.02 7.55 -4.06
CA GLY A 34 -11.11 6.42 -4.28
C GLY A 34 -10.54 6.27 -5.69
N PHE A 35 -11.12 6.99 -6.65
CA PHE A 35 -10.97 6.83 -8.09
C PHE A 35 -10.66 8.15 -8.79
N GLU A 36 -10.61 9.26 -8.05
CA GLU A 36 -10.18 10.55 -8.58
C GLU A 36 -8.66 10.57 -8.75
N LEU A 37 -8.22 10.97 -9.94
CA LEU A 37 -6.82 11.10 -10.30
C LEU A 37 -6.52 12.57 -10.61
N ALA A 38 -5.31 13.03 -10.27
CA ALA A 38 -4.83 14.31 -10.76
C ALA A 38 -4.77 14.30 -12.30
N GLU A 39 -4.99 15.46 -12.93
CA GLU A 39 -4.96 15.58 -14.40
C GLU A 39 -3.61 15.14 -15.01
N ASP A 40 -2.53 15.30 -14.26
CA ASP A 40 -1.16 14.92 -14.63
C ASP A 40 -0.73 13.55 -14.07
N ALA A 41 -1.65 12.77 -13.48
CA ALA A 41 -1.32 11.47 -12.91
C ALA A 41 -0.87 10.49 -14.00
N THR A 42 0.33 9.92 -13.84
CA THR A 42 0.88 8.92 -14.76
C THR A 42 1.07 7.57 -14.09
N LEU A 43 0.96 6.49 -14.86
CA LEU A 43 1.33 5.14 -14.42
C LEU A 43 2.80 5.10 -13.97
N HIS A 44 3.68 5.81 -14.68
CA HIS A 44 5.11 5.86 -14.36
C HIS A 44 5.34 6.40 -12.95
N ASP A 45 4.70 7.51 -12.58
CA ASP A 45 4.83 8.10 -11.24
C ASP A 45 4.20 7.22 -10.16
N ALA A 46 3.06 6.58 -10.45
CA ALA A 46 2.44 5.63 -9.53
C ALA A 46 3.36 4.43 -9.24
N LEU A 47 3.96 3.84 -10.28
CA LEU A 47 4.91 2.73 -10.15
C LEU A 47 6.19 3.16 -9.43
N ARG A 48 6.75 4.33 -9.77
CA ARG A 48 7.92 4.89 -9.08
C ARG A 48 7.66 5.07 -7.59
N THR A 49 6.49 5.62 -7.24
CA THR A 49 6.08 5.80 -5.84
C THR A 49 5.95 4.46 -5.13
N TRP A 50 5.31 3.47 -5.76
CA TRP A 50 5.19 2.13 -5.20
C TRP A 50 6.54 1.44 -5.01
N HIS A 51 7.42 1.44 -6.03
CA HIS A 51 8.75 0.86 -5.93
C HIS A 51 9.58 1.50 -4.81
N THR A 52 9.50 2.82 -4.67
CA THR A 52 10.18 3.55 -3.58
C THR A 52 9.73 3.03 -2.21
N GLU A 53 8.41 2.87 -1.98
CA GLU A 53 7.91 2.34 -0.71
C GLU A 53 8.28 0.86 -0.51
N VAL A 54 8.26 0.03 -1.55
CA VAL A 54 8.74 -1.37 -1.47
C VAL A 54 10.22 -1.43 -1.05
N GLU A 55 11.06 -0.53 -1.56
CA GLU A 55 12.45 -0.46 -1.12
C GLU A 55 12.59 -0.05 0.35
N HIS A 56 11.76 0.89 0.83
CA HIS A 56 11.69 1.22 2.25
C HIS A 56 11.25 0.01 3.09
N SER A 57 10.22 -0.71 2.66
CA SER A 57 9.76 -1.94 3.30
C SER A 57 10.89 -2.95 3.44
N ARG A 58 11.62 -3.22 2.34
CA ARG A 58 12.76 -4.14 2.35
C ARG A 58 13.87 -3.71 3.33
N ARG A 59 14.26 -2.44 3.30
CA ARG A 59 15.29 -1.90 4.21
C ARG A 59 14.87 -1.99 5.68
N ASN A 60 13.61 -1.72 5.98
CA ASN A 60 13.10 -1.80 7.35
C ASN A 60 13.05 -3.25 7.82
N CYS A 61 12.50 -4.16 7.01
CA CYS A 61 12.42 -5.57 7.35
C CYS A 61 13.79 -6.23 7.57
N GLN A 62 14.83 -5.84 6.83
CA GLN A 62 16.20 -6.37 7.02
C GLN A 62 16.78 -6.07 8.41
N ARG A 63 16.24 -5.07 9.11
CA ARG A 63 16.72 -4.64 10.45
C ARG A 63 15.91 -5.28 11.58
N HIS A 64 14.91 -6.10 11.28
CA HIS A 64 13.97 -6.65 12.26
C HIS A 64 13.91 -8.17 12.16
N SER A 65 13.73 -8.81 13.32
CA SER A 65 13.34 -10.21 13.40
C SER A 65 11.85 -10.39 13.10
N LEU A 66 11.45 -11.61 12.74
CA LEU A 66 10.04 -11.94 12.51
C LEU A 66 9.15 -11.78 13.75
N THR A 67 9.74 -11.77 14.95
CA THR A 67 9.04 -11.63 16.23
C THR A 67 9.04 -10.20 16.76
N ASP A 68 9.77 -9.28 16.12
CA ASP A 68 9.80 -7.87 16.53
C ASP A 68 8.41 -7.25 16.34
N LEU A 69 8.02 -6.42 17.29
CA LEU A 69 6.69 -5.84 17.39
C LEU A 69 6.66 -4.44 16.78
N GLY A 70 5.66 -4.21 15.93
CA GLY A 70 5.16 -2.89 15.57
C GLY A 70 3.91 -2.53 16.36
N ASP A 71 3.45 -1.28 16.20
CA ASP A 71 2.24 -0.76 16.84
C ASP A 71 1.16 -0.44 15.81
N LEU A 72 0.03 -1.11 15.92
CA LEU A 72 -1.19 -0.83 15.16
C LEU A 72 -2.19 -0.14 16.08
N GLY A 73 -2.02 1.18 16.27
CA GLY A 73 -2.95 1.98 17.06
C GLY A 73 -3.07 1.48 18.51
N GLY A 74 -1.94 1.17 19.15
CA GLY A 74 -1.88 0.62 20.51
C GLY A 74 -1.99 -0.90 20.59
N GLN A 75 -2.15 -1.60 19.47
CA GLN A 75 -2.13 -3.07 19.42
C GLN A 75 -0.80 -3.59 18.87
N ALA A 76 -0.12 -4.44 19.63
CA ALA A 76 1.15 -5.02 19.22
C ALA A 76 0.94 -6.09 18.13
N VAL A 77 1.64 -5.93 17.00
CA VAL A 77 1.66 -6.91 15.90
C VAL A 77 3.10 -7.22 15.52
N ASN A 78 3.46 -8.50 15.37
CA ASN A 78 4.82 -8.86 14.95
C ASN A 78 5.01 -8.80 13.44
N LEU A 79 6.26 -8.65 12.99
CA LEU A 79 6.61 -8.61 11.56
C LEU A 79 6.12 -9.83 10.77
N ARG A 80 6.12 -11.03 11.37
CA ARG A 80 5.55 -12.22 10.72
C ARG A 80 4.07 -12.03 10.40
N TRP A 81 3.29 -11.50 11.34
CA TRP A 81 1.87 -11.20 11.11
C TRP A 81 1.71 -10.16 10.01
N ILE A 82 2.52 -9.08 10.03
CA ILE A 82 2.51 -8.04 8.99
C ILE A 82 2.76 -8.64 7.61
N TYR A 83 3.69 -9.58 7.46
CA TYR A 83 3.93 -10.24 6.18
C TYR A 83 2.75 -11.05 5.67
N VAL A 84 2.11 -11.85 6.53
CA VAL A 84 0.92 -12.61 6.15
C VAL A 84 -0.20 -11.65 5.72
N HIS A 85 -0.43 -10.60 6.50
CA HIS A 85 -1.40 -9.58 6.15
C HIS A 85 -1.09 -8.90 4.81
N MET A 86 0.18 -8.59 4.53
CA MET A 86 0.56 -8.00 3.25
C MET A 86 0.34 -8.95 2.06
N ILE A 87 0.54 -10.26 2.24
CA ILE A 87 0.21 -11.25 1.20
C ILE A 87 -1.29 -11.21 0.88
N GLU A 88 -2.14 -11.19 1.91
CA GLU A 88 -3.59 -11.07 1.76
C GLU A 88 -3.99 -9.76 1.06
N GLU A 89 -3.37 -8.65 1.45
CA GLU A 89 -3.60 -7.34 0.84
C GLU A 89 -3.21 -7.29 -0.63
N TYR A 90 -2.06 -7.85 -1.01
CA TYR A 90 -1.67 -7.97 -2.42
C TYR A 90 -2.63 -8.88 -3.19
N ALA A 91 -3.03 -10.02 -2.63
CA ALA A 91 -3.98 -10.93 -3.27
C ALA A 91 -5.33 -10.22 -3.52
N ARG A 92 -5.84 -9.49 -2.51
CA ARG A 92 -7.08 -8.72 -2.61
C ARG A 92 -7.03 -7.67 -3.73
N HIS A 93 -5.96 -6.87 -3.78
CA HIS A 93 -5.83 -5.83 -4.80
C HIS A 93 -5.56 -6.39 -6.20
N ASN A 94 -4.79 -7.47 -6.31
CA ASN A 94 -4.57 -8.13 -7.59
C ASN A 94 -5.89 -8.71 -8.14
N GLY A 95 -6.74 -9.28 -7.29
CA GLY A 95 -8.08 -9.72 -7.69
C GLY A 95 -8.95 -8.56 -8.21
N HIS A 96 -8.94 -7.40 -7.54
CA HIS A 96 -9.64 -6.22 -8.05
C HIS A 96 -9.08 -5.71 -9.38
N ALA A 97 -7.75 -5.69 -9.53
CA ALA A 97 -7.10 -5.27 -10.76
C ALA A 97 -7.41 -6.23 -11.92
N ASP A 98 -7.50 -7.52 -11.64
CA ASP A 98 -7.88 -8.53 -12.62
C ASP A 98 -9.30 -8.28 -13.12
N LEU A 99 -10.28 -8.10 -12.23
CA LEU A 99 -11.66 -7.76 -12.62
C LEU A 99 -11.75 -6.51 -13.51
N LEU A 100 -10.91 -5.49 -13.27
CA LEU A 100 -10.85 -4.30 -14.13
C LEU A 100 -10.26 -4.63 -15.50
N ARG A 101 -9.18 -5.40 -15.53
CA ARG A 101 -8.53 -5.86 -16.77
C ARG A 101 -9.48 -6.70 -17.62
N GLU A 102 -10.17 -7.69 -17.03
CA GLU A 102 -11.17 -8.52 -17.71
C GLU A 102 -12.27 -7.67 -18.37
N ARG A 103 -12.66 -6.55 -17.73
CA ARG A 103 -13.65 -5.62 -18.28
C ARG A 103 -13.11 -4.74 -19.41
N ILE A 104 -11.80 -4.50 -19.44
CA ILE A 104 -11.15 -3.68 -20.47
C ILE A 104 -10.84 -4.52 -21.72
N ASP A 105 -10.28 -5.73 -21.54
CA ASP A 105 -9.78 -6.55 -22.65
C ASP A 105 -10.67 -7.75 -23.02
N GLY A 106 -11.67 -8.08 -22.18
CA GLY A 106 -12.62 -9.17 -22.41
C GLY A 106 -12.08 -10.59 -22.17
N THR A 107 -10.84 -10.72 -21.71
CA THR A 107 -10.22 -12.02 -21.39
C THR A 107 -10.39 -12.33 -19.91
N THR A 108 -10.84 -13.54 -19.56
CA THR A 108 -11.09 -13.95 -18.17
C THR A 108 -9.93 -14.73 -17.58
N GLY A 109 -9.62 -14.47 -16.32
CA GLY A 109 -8.56 -15.15 -15.57
C GLY A 109 -7.15 -14.69 -15.92
N ILE A 110 -6.18 -15.20 -15.15
CA ILE A 110 -4.74 -14.92 -15.26
C ILE A 110 -4.07 -15.92 -16.21
#